data_AF-A0A967G157-F1
#
_entry.id   AF-A0A967G157-F1
#
_cell.length_a   1.000
_cell.length_b   1.000
_cell.length_c   1.000
_cell.angle_alpha   90.00
_cell.angle_beta   90.00
_cell.angle_gamma   90.00
#
_symmetry.space_group_name_H-M   'P 1'
#
loop_
_entity.id
_entity.type
_entity.pdbx_description
1 polymer ?
#
loop_
_entity_poly.entity_id
_entity_poly.type
_entity_poly.pdbx_seq_one_letter_code
_entity_poly.pdbx_strand_id
1 'polypeptide(L)'
;GKEISSISEVMTGQQPAGNLPVGTIHALIEQGLKVFSGIFTRVHRSLKCEYRKIHRLNRLYLDDDIYFTVLDSPKAVKRTDYDDTDLDVQPVSNPNEVSDVQKIMKASALRELLGTGLNDQVIQRRYLEALGIPDVEELMPDPNAKPPIDPKTMLEIQKLELERDKFELSLAETGAKIV
;
A
#
# COMPACT_ATOMS: atom_id res chain seq x y z
N GLY A 1 13.68 13.98 28.21
CA GLY A 1 12.78 15.12 27.94
C GLY A 1 13.02 15.71 26.57
N LYS A 2 14.20 16.31 26.34
CA LYS A 2 14.53 17.06 25.12
C LYS A 2 14.54 16.24 23.82
N GLU A 3 15.02 14.99 23.85
CA GLU A 3 15.01 14.11 22.67
C GLU A 3 13.61 13.63 22.27
N ILE A 4 12.72 13.48 23.25
CA ILE A 4 11.34 12.99 23.04
C ILE A 4 10.48 14.10 22.40
N SER A 5 10.82 15.37 22.67
CA SER A 5 10.24 16.55 22.00
C SER A 5 10.65 16.61 20.53
N SER A 6 11.94 16.41 20.24
CA SER A 6 12.48 16.45 18.87
C SER A 6 11.86 15.39 17.97
N ILE A 7 11.64 14.18 18.49
CA ILE A 7 11.02 13.08 17.74
C ILE A 7 9.52 13.33 17.53
N SER A 8 8.85 13.97 18.50
CA SER A 8 7.43 14.34 18.36
C SER A 8 7.24 15.37 17.26
N GLU A 9 8.14 16.35 17.11
CA GLU A 9 8.09 17.37 16.04
C GLU A 9 8.23 16.78 14.63
N VAL A 10 9.04 15.73 14.47
CA VAL A 10 9.16 14.98 13.19
C VAL A 10 7.87 14.20 12.91
N MET A 11 7.28 13.58 13.93
CA MET A 11 6.03 12.82 13.81
C MET A 11 4.80 13.72 13.59
N THR A 12 4.83 14.96 14.07
CA THR A 12 3.73 15.95 13.91
C THR A 12 3.89 16.85 12.69
N GLY A 13 4.96 16.68 11.90
CA GLY A 13 5.20 17.47 10.68
C GLY A 13 5.59 18.92 10.93
N GLN A 14 6.08 19.26 12.12
CA GLN A 14 6.50 20.64 12.47
C GLN A 14 7.96 20.96 12.06
N GLN A 15 8.68 20.04 11.43
CA GLN A 15 9.98 20.32 10.84
C GLN A 15 9.85 21.13 9.54
N PRO A 16 10.65 22.19 9.33
CA PRO A 16 10.65 22.92 8.06
C PRO A 16 11.10 21.98 6.94
N ALA A 17 10.21 21.76 5.98
CA ALA A 17 10.30 20.77 4.91
C ALA A 17 11.36 21.09 3.83
N GLY A 18 12.63 21.24 4.20
CA GLY A 18 13.73 21.50 3.27
C GLY A 18 14.94 20.60 3.52
N ASN A 19 15.11 19.57 2.68
CA ASN A 19 16.38 18.88 2.39
C ASN A 19 16.99 17.91 3.41
N LEU A 20 16.23 17.29 4.32
CA LEU A 20 16.77 16.13 5.05
C LEU A 20 16.81 14.90 4.11
N PRO A 21 17.95 14.18 4.00
CA PRO A 21 18.00 12.92 3.27
C PRO A 21 16.95 11.94 3.78
N VAL A 22 16.31 11.19 2.87
CA VAL A 22 15.28 10.19 3.19
C VAL A 22 15.76 9.21 4.28
N GLY A 23 17.05 8.85 4.27
CA GLY A 23 17.66 8.00 5.29
C GLY A 23 17.71 8.61 6.70
N THR A 24 17.88 9.93 6.82
CA THR A 24 17.86 10.63 8.11
C THR A 24 16.44 10.71 8.67
N ILE A 25 15.45 10.99 7.81
CA ILE A 25 14.03 10.95 8.18
C ILE A 25 13.63 9.53 8.61
N HIS A 26 14.11 8.50 7.91
CA HIS A 26 13.89 7.11 8.27
C HIS A 26 14.42 6.76 9.67
N ALA A 27 15.67 7.14 9.97
CA ALA A 27 16.26 6.88 11.27
C ALA A 27 15.47 7.55 12.40
N LEU A 28 15.00 8.79 12.19
CA LEU A 28 14.20 9.53 13.17
C LEU A 28 12.82 8.89 13.39
N ILE A 29 12.14 8.48 12.31
CA ILE A 29 10.85 7.78 12.39
C ILE A 29 11.01 6.44 13.11
N GLU A 30 12.03 5.65 12.80
CA GLU A 30 12.28 4.36 13.45
C GLU A 30 12.57 4.54 14.95
N GLN A 31 13.33 5.57 15.33
CA GLN A 31 13.58 5.91 16.73
C GLN A 31 12.29 6.31 17.47
N GLY A 32 11.41 7.09 16.84
CA GLY A 32 10.12 7.45 17.43
C GLY A 32 9.17 6.27 17.57
N LEU A 33 9.11 5.41 16.56
CA LEU A 33 8.27 4.22 16.56
C LEU A 33 8.68 3.21 17.64
N LYS A 34 9.96 3.12 18.02
CA LYS A 34 10.41 2.21 19.10
C LYS A 34 9.72 2.51 20.44
N VAL A 35 9.61 3.79 20.81
CA VAL A 35 8.92 4.20 22.03
C VAL A 35 7.42 3.95 21.91
N PHE A 36 6.83 4.33 20.78
CA PHE A 36 5.39 4.17 20.53
C PHE A 36 4.98 2.69 20.52
N SER A 37 5.70 1.83 19.82
CA SER A 37 5.47 0.38 19.78
C SER A 37 5.59 -0.26 21.15
N GLY A 38 6.54 0.18 21.99
CA GLY A 38 6.66 -0.27 23.37
C GLY A 38 5.48 0.15 24.25
N ILE A 39 4.91 1.33 24.04
CA ILE A 39 3.67 1.76 24.72
C ILE A 39 2.47 0.93 24.19
N PHE A 40 2.33 0.83 22.87
CA PHE A 40 1.24 0.11 22.23
C PHE A 40 1.18 -1.37 22.63
N THR A 41 2.33 -2.05 22.67
CA THR A 41 2.43 -3.45 23.10
C THR A 41 2.01 -3.62 24.57
N ARG A 42 2.37 -2.66 25.44
CA ARG A 42 1.94 -2.67 26.84
C ARG A 42 0.43 -2.49 26.96
N VAL A 43 -0.14 -1.53 26.23
CA VAL A 43 -1.59 -1.29 26.19
C VAL A 43 -2.32 -2.52 25.65
N HIS A 44 -1.84 -3.12 24.55
CA HIS A 44 -2.40 -4.36 23.99
C HIS A 44 -2.39 -5.50 25.01
N ARG A 45 -1.30 -5.69 25.75
CA ARG A 45 -1.23 -6.72 26.81
C ARG A 45 -2.20 -6.42 27.95
N SER A 46 -2.31 -5.15 28.38
CA SER A 46 -3.27 -4.75 29.40
C SER A 46 -4.71 -4.99 28.95
N LEU A 47 -5.07 -4.63 27.72
CA LEU A 47 -6.38 -4.89 27.12
C LEU A 47 -6.69 -6.39 27.06
N LYS A 48 -5.72 -7.22 26.65
CA LYS A 48 -5.87 -8.68 26.65
C LYS A 48 -6.19 -9.21 28.05
N CYS A 49 -5.50 -8.72 29.08
CA CYS A 49 -5.78 -9.10 30.47
C CYS A 49 -7.16 -8.61 30.94
N GLU A 50 -7.57 -7.41 30.54
CA GLU A 50 -8.85 -6.82 30.88
C GLU A 50 -10.02 -7.56 30.24
N TYR A 51 -9.95 -7.85 28.94
CA TYR A 51 -10.98 -8.61 28.24
C TYR A 51 -11.17 -10.01 28.81
N ARG A 52 -10.08 -10.67 29.22
CA ARG A 52 -10.17 -11.96 29.93
C ARG A 52 -10.86 -11.86 31.28
N LYS A 53 -10.68 -10.74 32.01
CA LYS A 53 -11.41 -10.51 33.27
C LYS A 53 -12.90 -10.30 33.00
N ILE A 54 -13.25 -9.49 32.00
CA ILE A 54 -14.64 -9.27 31.60
C ILE A 54 -15.29 -10.58 31.14
N HIS A 55 -14.62 -11.36 30.30
CA HIS A 55 -15.04 -12.70 29.87
C HIS A 55 -15.36 -13.59 31.08
N ARG A 56 -14.43 -13.67 32.04
CA ARG A 56 -14.62 -14.43 33.28
C ARG A 56 -15.78 -13.91 34.13
N LEU A 57 -15.96 -12.59 34.25
CA LEU A 57 -17.05 -12.01 35.03
C LEU A 57 -18.41 -12.33 34.40
N ASN A 58 -18.52 -12.22 33.07
CA ASN A 58 -19.74 -12.62 32.35
C ASN A 58 -20.01 -14.11 32.55
N ARG A 59 -19.00 -14.97 32.45
CA ARG A 59 -19.15 -16.40 32.77
C ARG A 59 -19.67 -16.65 34.19
N LEU A 60 -19.33 -15.84 35.18
CA LEU A 60 -19.71 -16.05 36.58
C LEU A 60 -21.07 -15.45 36.95
N TYR A 61 -21.39 -14.27 36.40
CA TYR A 61 -22.46 -13.42 36.89
C TYR A 61 -23.51 -13.04 35.84
N LEU A 62 -23.34 -13.43 34.57
CA LEU A 62 -24.35 -13.19 33.56
C LEU A 62 -25.55 -14.10 33.79
N ASP A 63 -26.75 -13.54 33.69
CA ASP A 63 -27.99 -14.31 33.63
C ASP A 63 -28.02 -15.16 32.35
N ASP A 64 -28.72 -16.30 32.38
CA ASP A 64 -28.61 -17.33 31.33
C ASP A 64 -29.03 -16.83 29.94
N ASP A 65 -30.01 -15.93 29.87
CA ASP A 65 -30.44 -15.27 28.63
C ASP A 65 -30.60 -13.76 28.84
N ILE A 66 -29.66 -12.97 28.30
CA ILE A 66 -29.82 -11.51 28.17
C ILE A 66 -30.12 -11.19 26.71
N TYR A 67 -31.35 -10.72 26.47
CA TYR A 67 -31.80 -10.27 25.16
C TYR A 67 -31.44 -8.79 24.97
N PHE A 68 -30.76 -8.48 23.87
CA PHE A 68 -30.44 -7.11 23.47
C PHE A 68 -30.72 -6.94 21.98
N THR A 69 -31.30 -5.80 21.62
CA THR A 69 -31.60 -5.44 20.23
C THR A 69 -30.41 -4.71 19.63
N VAL A 70 -29.76 -5.29 18.62
CA VAL A 70 -28.75 -4.60 17.81
C VAL A 70 -29.32 -4.42 16.42
N LEU A 71 -29.50 -3.17 15.98
CA LEU A 71 -30.00 -2.83 14.63
C LEU A 71 -31.30 -3.59 14.30
N ASP A 72 -32.27 -3.56 15.22
CA ASP A 72 -33.58 -4.23 15.12
C ASP A 72 -33.54 -5.77 14.99
N SER A 73 -32.37 -6.39 15.13
CA SER A 73 -32.23 -7.83 15.26
C SER A 73 -32.15 -8.23 16.74
N PRO A 74 -33.08 -9.04 17.27
CA PRO A 74 -32.97 -9.56 18.62
C PRO A 74 -31.80 -10.55 18.66
N LYS A 75 -30.74 -10.18 19.35
CA LYS A 75 -29.64 -11.09 19.67
C LYS A 75 -29.74 -11.47 21.14
N ALA A 76 -29.56 -12.76 21.42
CA ALA A 76 -29.38 -13.26 22.77
C ALA A 76 -27.89 -13.49 22.96
N VAL A 77 -27.32 -12.91 24.01
CA VAL A 77 -26.01 -13.33 24.51
C VAL A 77 -26.29 -14.32 25.61
N LYS A 78 -25.75 -15.53 25.46
CA LYS A 78 -25.92 -16.60 26.42
C LYS A 78 -24.68 -16.68 27.30
N ARG A 79 -24.88 -17.14 28.52
CA ARG A 79 -23.76 -17.45 29.43
C ARG A 79 -22.78 -18.47 28.83
N THR A 80 -23.29 -19.40 28.00
CA THR A 80 -22.50 -20.40 27.27
C THR A 80 -21.51 -19.79 26.28
N ASP A 81 -21.74 -18.56 25.81
CA ASP A 81 -20.83 -17.88 24.88
C ASP A 81 -19.50 -17.46 25.56
N TYR A 82 -19.43 -17.56 26.89
CA TYR A 82 -18.28 -17.18 27.71
C TYR A 82 -17.53 -18.36 28.32
N ASP A 83 -17.66 -19.57 27.76
CA ASP A 83 -16.90 -20.73 28.21
C ASP A 83 -15.48 -20.78 27.62
N ASP A 84 -14.48 -20.91 28.50
CA ASP A 84 -13.05 -20.87 28.15
C ASP A 84 -12.59 -22.09 27.30
N THR A 85 -13.44 -23.11 27.13
CA THR A 85 -13.12 -24.29 26.29
C THR A 85 -13.30 -24.03 24.81
N ASP A 86 -14.24 -23.16 24.47
CA ASP A 86 -14.72 -23.01 23.10
C ASP A 86 -14.21 -21.71 22.46
N LEU A 87 -13.97 -20.66 23.27
CA LEU A 87 -13.63 -19.31 22.81
C LEU A 87 -12.52 -18.67 23.67
N ASP A 88 -11.48 -18.09 23.04
CA ASP A 88 -10.52 -17.16 23.71
C ASP A 88 -10.75 -15.74 23.20
N VAL A 89 -10.60 -14.76 24.10
CA VAL A 89 -10.78 -13.34 23.77
C VAL A 89 -9.43 -12.67 23.58
N GLN A 90 -9.24 -12.07 22.40
CA GLN A 90 -8.04 -11.31 22.07
C GLN A 90 -8.41 -9.94 21.48
N PRO A 91 -7.69 -8.86 21.86
CA PRO A 91 -7.83 -7.57 21.19
C PRO A 91 -7.49 -7.67 19.70
N VAL A 92 -8.24 -6.94 18.88
CA VAL A 92 -8.08 -6.89 17.41
C VAL A 92 -6.78 -6.19 16.99
N SER A 93 -6.18 -5.37 17.85
CA SER A 93 -4.94 -4.66 17.54
C SER A 93 -3.79 -5.64 17.28
N ASN A 94 -3.05 -5.45 16.18
CA ASN A 94 -1.85 -6.22 15.86
C ASN A 94 -0.59 -5.38 16.15
N PRO A 95 0.19 -5.69 17.22
CA PRO A 95 1.40 -4.93 17.56
C PRO A 95 2.55 -5.09 16.56
N ASN A 96 2.50 -6.09 15.69
CA ASN A 96 3.54 -6.40 14.70
C ASN A 96 3.21 -5.86 13.30
N GLU A 97 2.11 -5.13 13.15
CA GLU A 97 1.69 -4.62 11.86
C GLU A 97 2.60 -3.48 11.39
N VAL A 98 3.00 -3.56 10.11
CA VAL A 98 3.86 -2.58 9.46
C VAL A 98 3.04 -1.30 9.27
N SER A 99 3.54 -0.16 9.75
CA SER A 99 2.85 1.11 9.58
C SER A 99 2.72 1.46 8.09
N ASP A 100 1.68 2.18 7.71
CA ASP A 100 1.50 2.58 6.31
C ASP A 100 2.69 3.41 5.80
N VAL A 101 3.33 4.18 6.67
CA VAL A 101 4.60 4.87 6.38
C VAL A 101 5.70 3.88 5.98
N GLN A 102 5.86 2.77 6.70
CA GLN A 102 6.83 1.74 6.37
C GLN A 102 6.45 0.99 5.07
N LYS A 103 5.15 0.80 4.79
CA LYS A 103 4.69 0.22 3.51
C LYS A 103 5.05 1.13 2.33
N ILE A 104 4.72 2.41 2.43
CA ILE A 104 5.04 3.44 1.41
C ILE A 104 6.55 3.53 1.20
N MET A 105 7.34 3.52 2.27
CA MET A 105 8.80 3.54 2.18
C MET A 105 9.37 2.33 1.43
N LYS A 106 8.94 1.11 1.78
CA LYS A 106 9.38 -0.11 1.07
C LYS A 106 9.02 -0.04 -0.41
N ALA A 107 7.84 0.46 -0.73
CA ALA A 107 7.40 0.61 -2.10
C ALA A 107 8.14 1.73 -2.85
N SER A 108 8.51 2.82 -2.18
CA SER A 108 9.36 3.87 -2.73
C SER A 108 10.77 3.37 -3.02
N ALA A 109 11.35 2.55 -2.15
CA ALA A 109 12.66 1.93 -2.38
C ALA A 109 12.61 0.95 -3.56
N LEU A 110 11.51 0.19 -3.71
CA LEU A 110 11.31 -0.66 -4.90
C LEU A 110 11.23 0.16 -6.18
N ARG A 111 10.64 1.36 -6.12
CA ARG A 111 10.54 2.26 -7.27
C ARG A 111 11.90 2.84 -7.71
N GLU A 112 12.87 2.97 -6.81
CA GLU A 112 14.25 3.33 -7.20
C GLU A 112 14.95 2.21 -8.00
N LEU A 113 14.49 0.96 -7.88
CA LEU A 113 15.02 -0.20 -8.60
C LEU A 113 14.39 -0.39 -10.01
N LEU A 114 13.54 0.54 -10.46
CA LEU A 114 12.96 0.49 -11.82
C LEU A 114 14.05 0.45 -12.88
N GLY A 115 13.87 -0.39 -13.91
CA GLY A 115 14.82 -0.51 -15.01
C GLY A 115 16.10 -1.30 -14.69
N THR A 116 16.23 -1.88 -13.50
CA THR A 116 17.35 -2.77 -13.15
C THR A 116 17.15 -4.23 -13.60
N GLY A 117 16.10 -4.50 -14.39
CA GLY A 117 15.76 -5.83 -14.91
C GLY A 117 14.70 -6.59 -14.07
N LEU A 118 14.16 -5.95 -13.02
CA LEU A 118 12.99 -6.44 -12.30
C LEU A 118 11.69 -6.15 -13.07
N ASN A 119 10.58 -6.79 -12.65
CA ASN A 119 9.28 -6.52 -13.25
C ASN A 119 8.74 -5.15 -12.80
N ASP A 120 8.96 -4.16 -13.65
CA ASP A 120 8.59 -2.76 -13.41
C ASP A 120 7.07 -2.57 -13.18
N GLN A 121 6.22 -3.36 -13.85
CA GLN A 121 4.77 -3.29 -13.66
C GLN A 121 4.38 -3.71 -12.23
N VAL A 122 4.98 -4.79 -11.72
CA VAL A 122 4.71 -5.27 -10.35
C VAL A 122 5.24 -4.27 -9.31
N ILE A 123 6.38 -3.64 -9.58
CA ILE A 123 6.94 -2.59 -8.72
C ILE A 123 5.97 -1.39 -8.63
N GLN A 124 5.47 -0.91 -9.77
CA GLN A 124 4.52 0.20 -9.82
C GLN A 124 3.19 -0.17 -9.13
N ARG A 125 2.68 -1.39 -9.35
CA ARG A 125 1.48 -1.89 -8.64
C ARG A 125 1.65 -1.81 -7.13
N ARG A 126 2.74 -2.37 -6.59
CA ARG A 126 3.03 -2.37 -5.15
C ARG A 126 3.17 -0.97 -4.57
N TYR A 127 3.64 0.00 -5.36
CA TYR A 127 3.71 1.40 -4.97
C TYR A 127 2.33 2.05 -4.87
N LEU A 128 1.48 1.84 -5.86
CA LEU A 128 0.11 2.35 -5.86
C LEU A 128 -0.75 1.71 -4.75
N GLU A 129 -0.61 0.40 -4.52
CA GLU A 129 -1.23 -0.31 -3.40
C GLU A 129 -0.78 0.25 -2.05
N ALA A 130 0.53 0.54 -1.90
CA ALA A 130 1.06 1.11 -0.66
C ALA A 130 0.55 2.53 -0.39
N LEU A 131 0.20 3.30 -1.43
CA LEU A 131 -0.42 4.61 -1.30
C LEU A 131 -1.92 4.55 -0.93
N GLY A 132 -2.53 3.36 -0.94
CA GLY A 132 -3.93 3.17 -0.61
C GLY A 132 -4.89 3.65 -1.70
N ILE A 133 -4.43 3.75 -2.95
CA ILE A 133 -5.29 4.11 -4.08
C ILE A 133 -6.13 2.88 -4.44
N PRO A 134 -7.48 2.96 -4.39
CA PRO A 134 -8.35 1.88 -4.84
C PRO A 134 -8.21 1.70 -6.36
N ASP A 135 -8.49 0.49 -6.85
CA ASP A 135 -8.54 0.17 -8.29
C ASP A 135 -7.22 0.43 -9.05
N VAL A 136 -6.11 -0.06 -8.48
CA VAL A 136 -4.76 0.07 -9.04
C VAL A 136 -4.66 -0.41 -10.50
N GLU A 137 -5.42 -1.43 -10.88
CA GLU A 137 -5.40 -1.98 -12.25
C GLU A 137 -5.89 -0.98 -13.31
N GLU A 138 -6.74 0.01 -12.96
CA GLU A 138 -7.19 1.05 -13.89
C GLU A 138 -6.07 2.06 -14.21
N LEU A 139 -5.17 2.27 -13.26
CA LEU A 139 -4.04 3.19 -13.40
C LEU A 139 -2.82 2.54 -14.05
N MET A 140 -2.81 1.21 -14.17
CA MET A 140 -1.71 0.49 -14.79
C MET A 140 -1.83 0.54 -16.32
N PRO A 141 -0.70 0.69 -17.04
CA PRO A 141 -0.72 0.61 -18.48
C PRO A 141 -1.21 -0.78 -18.89
N ASP A 142 -2.26 -0.80 -19.73
CA ASP A 142 -2.83 -2.03 -20.25
C ASP A 142 -1.70 -2.87 -20.89
N PRO A 143 -1.49 -4.14 -20.49
CA PRO A 143 -0.43 -4.98 -21.06
C PRO A 143 -0.53 -5.13 -22.58
N ASN A 144 -1.68 -4.80 -23.18
CA ASN A 144 -1.91 -4.78 -24.63
C ASN A 144 -1.91 -3.38 -25.26
N ALA A 145 -1.68 -2.30 -24.50
CA ALA A 145 -1.54 -0.98 -25.06
C ALA A 145 -0.29 -0.94 -25.95
N LYS A 146 -0.50 -0.85 -27.27
CA LYS A 146 0.57 -0.55 -28.21
C LYS A 146 1.28 0.71 -27.69
N PRO A 147 2.62 0.71 -27.58
CA PRO A 147 3.34 1.91 -27.18
C PRO A 147 2.87 3.06 -28.08
N PRO A 148 2.59 4.25 -27.51
CA PRO A 148 2.31 5.43 -28.31
C PRO A 148 3.42 5.54 -29.34
N ILE A 149 3.07 5.58 -30.61
CA ILE A 149 4.06 5.78 -31.67
C ILE A 149 4.65 7.15 -31.40
N ASP A 150 5.87 7.18 -30.86
CA ASP A 150 6.61 8.42 -30.65
C ASP A 150 6.57 9.24 -31.95
N PRO A 151 6.34 10.57 -31.89
CA PRO A 151 6.25 11.40 -33.10
C PRO A 151 7.49 11.28 -34.00
N LYS A 152 8.65 10.89 -33.44
CA LYS A 152 9.86 10.57 -34.20
C LYS A 152 9.76 9.27 -34.99
N THR A 153 9.23 8.19 -34.40
CA THR A 153 9.05 6.92 -35.11
C THR A 153 7.95 7.04 -36.17
N MET A 154 6.93 7.88 -35.94
CA MET A 154 5.91 8.21 -36.95
C MET A 154 6.50 8.92 -38.18
N LEU A 155 7.41 9.88 -37.96
CA LEU A 155 8.12 10.57 -39.04
C LEU A 155 9.07 9.65 -39.81
N GLU A 156 9.70 8.71 -39.11
CA GLU A 156 10.61 7.74 -39.71
C GLU A 156 9.85 6.71 -40.55
N ILE A 157 8.69 6.26 -40.07
CA ILE A 157 7.75 5.41 -40.83
C ILE A 157 7.22 6.15 -42.07
N GLN A 158 6.80 7.42 -41.94
CA GLN A 158 6.37 8.22 -43.09
C GLN A 158 7.48 8.46 -44.11
N LYS A 159 8.72 8.67 -43.65
CA LYS A 159 9.86 8.81 -44.56
C LYS A 159 10.14 7.52 -45.32
N LEU A 160 10.11 6.38 -44.64
CA LEU A 160 10.28 5.07 -45.27
C LEU A 160 9.17 4.77 -46.28
N GLU A 161 7.91 5.16 -46.00
CA GLU A 161 6.81 5.05 -46.96
C GLU A 161 7.02 5.95 -48.19
N LEU A 162 7.40 7.23 -47.99
CA LEU A 162 7.72 8.15 -49.08
C LEU A 162 8.91 7.68 -49.94
N GLU A 163 9.92 7.05 -49.32
CA GLU A 163 11.04 6.44 -50.04
C GLU A 163 10.60 5.21 -50.84
N ARG A 164 9.70 4.38 -50.30
CA ARG A 164 9.09 3.26 -51.04
C ARG A 164 8.30 3.74 -52.26
N ASP A 165 7.46 4.75 -52.08
CA ASP A 165 6.63 5.30 -53.16
C ASP A 165 7.49 5.94 -54.26
N LYS A 166 8.55 6.67 -53.87
CA LYS A 166 9.54 7.21 -54.83
C LYS A 166 10.28 6.11 -55.58
N PHE A 167 10.65 5.04 -54.88
CA PHE A 167 11.32 3.89 -55.50
C PHE A 167 10.41 3.19 -56.51
N GLU A 168 9.13 2.97 -56.16
CA GLU A 168 8.14 2.41 -57.08
C GLU A 168 7.88 3.32 -58.30
N LEU A 169 7.82 4.64 -58.13
CA LEU A 169 7.72 5.60 -59.23
C LEU A 169 8.95 5.59 -60.14
N SER A 170 10.16 5.49 -59.57
CA SER A 170 11.40 5.39 -60.35
C SER A 170 11.50 4.11 -61.19
N LEU A 171 10.92 3.01 -60.68
CA LEU A 171 10.81 1.73 -61.37
C LEU A 171 9.81 1.81 -62.54
N ALA A 172 8.71 2.55 -62.34
CA ALA A 172 7.74 2.82 -63.40
C ALA A 172 8.33 3.72 -64.51
N GLU A 173 9.12 4.74 -64.15
CA GLU A 173 9.79 5.61 -65.13
C GLU A 173 10.91 4.92 -65.91
N THR A 174 11.63 3.99 -65.29
CA THR A 174 12.67 3.19 -65.98
C THR A 174 12.06 2.10 -66.86
N GLY A 175 10.91 1.53 -66.48
CA GLY A 175 10.13 0.64 -67.34
C GLY A 175 9.53 1.33 -68.57
N ALA A 176 9.19 2.62 -68.48
CA ALA A 176 8.63 3.41 -69.59
C ALA A 176 9.66 3.88 -70.64
N LYS A 177 10.98 3.72 -70.39
CA LYS A 177 12.06 4.12 -71.32
C LYS A 177 12.64 2.97 -72.17
N ILE A 178 12.11 1.74 -72.03
CA ILE A 178 12.61 0.54 -72.73
C ILE A 178 11.63 0.03 -73.81
N VAL A 179 10.56 0.77 -74.12
CA VAL A 179 9.68 0.51 -75.28
C VAL A 179 9.81 1.66 -76.27
#